data_AF-A0A317WI21-F1
#
_entry.id   AF-A0A317WI21-F1
#
_cell.length_a   1.000
_cell.length_b   1.000
_cell.length_c   1.000
_cell.angle_alpha   90.00
_cell.angle_beta   90.00
_cell.angle_gamma   90.00
#
_symmetry.space_group_name_H-M   'P 1'
#
loop_
_entity.id
_entity.type
_entity.pdbx_description
1 polymer ?
#
loop_
_entity_poly.entity_id
_entity_poly.type
_entity_poly.pdbx_seq_one_letter_code
_entity_poly.pdbx_strand_id
1 'polypeptide(L)'
;MDVNLLRRSRSKSKSRRFAPPKKRFRKYIRSNIEGITRPSIRRLARRGGVVRIKRDIYAEIRVVIKDRLTDILRHVVNIMDSATTPNHERKVVTTRDVVFALNRMGKTLYGFD
;
A
#
# COMPACT_ATOMS: atom_id res chain seq x y z
N MET A 1 -62.85 18.28 -22.94
CA MET A 1 -61.47 17.78 -22.73
C MET A 1 -60.64 18.36 -23.85
N ASP A 2 -60.04 19.54 -23.65
CA ASP A 2 -59.33 20.24 -24.72
C ASP A 2 -57.85 20.45 -24.39
N VAL A 3 -57.07 20.08 -25.40
CA VAL A 3 -55.68 19.60 -25.41
C VAL A 3 -54.60 20.67 -25.20
N ASN A 4 -54.96 21.86 -24.67
CA ASN A 4 -54.05 23.01 -24.63
C ASN A 4 -53.35 23.26 -23.29
N LEU A 5 -53.37 22.30 -22.35
CA LEU A 5 -52.63 22.40 -21.09
C LEU A 5 -51.17 21.90 -21.18
N LEU A 6 -50.63 21.69 -22.38
CA LEU A 6 -49.33 21.03 -22.58
C LEU A 6 -48.26 21.91 -23.23
N ARG A 7 -48.33 23.24 -23.02
CA ARG A 7 -47.32 24.16 -23.57
C ARG A 7 -46.83 25.21 -22.59
N ARG A 8 -46.25 24.80 -21.45
CA ARG A 8 -45.20 25.57 -20.75
C ARG A 8 -44.59 24.84 -19.53
N SER A 9 -43.71 23.87 -19.79
CA SER A 9 -42.55 23.66 -18.93
C SER A 9 -41.48 22.86 -19.69
N ARG A 10 -40.69 23.56 -20.52
CA ARG A 10 -39.38 23.03 -20.93
C ARG A 10 -38.48 23.05 -19.69
N SER A 11 -38.62 22.06 -18.80
CA SER A 11 -37.54 21.71 -17.90
C SER A 11 -36.42 21.18 -18.80
N LYS A 12 -35.40 22.02 -19.04
CA LYS A 12 -34.14 21.58 -19.63
C LYS A 12 -33.60 20.47 -18.73
N SER A 13 -33.86 19.21 -19.07
CA SER A 13 -33.11 18.09 -18.53
C SER A 13 -31.68 18.30 -19.03
N LYS A 14 -30.85 18.96 -18.21
CA LYS A 14 -29.40 18.94 -18.40
C LYS A 14 -29.03 17.47 -18.43
N SER A 15 -28.78 16.94 -19.63
CA SER A 15 -28.13 15.65 -19.76
C SER A 15 -26.89 15.73 -18.89
N ARG A 16 -26.82 14.87 -17.87
CA ARG A 16 -25.61 14.69 -17.08
C ARG A 16 -24.57 14.24 -18.12
N ARG A 17 -23.79 15.18 -18.64
CA ARG A 17 -22.69 14.88 -19.55
C ARG A 17 -21.88 13.80 -18.87
N PHE A 18 -21.81 12.63 -19.51
CA PHE A 18 -21.03 11.51 -19.04
C PHE A 18 -19.59 12.03 -18.90
N ALA A 19 -19.17 12.34 -17.68
CA ALA A 19 -17.83 12.81 -17.44
C ALA A 19 -16.90 11.67 -17.87
N PRO A 20 -15.91 11.91 -18.74
CA PRO A 20 -14.99 10.85 -19.12
C PRO A 20 -14.37 10.26 -17.85
N PRO A 21 -14.20 8.92 -17.77
CA PRO A 21 -13.67 8.28 -16.59
C PRO A 21 -12.34 8.96 -16.24
N LYS A 22 -12.25 9.46 -15.00
CA LYS A 22 -11.07 10.15 -14.49
C LYS A 22 -9.87 9.25 -14.72
N LYS A 23 -8.98 9.62 -15.66
CA LYS A 23 -7.78 8.84 -16.02
C LYS A 23 -7.06 8.48 -14.71
N ARG A 24 -6.97 7.18 -14.39
CA ARG A 24 -6.19 6.71 -13.25
C ARG A 24 -4.71 6.84 -13.63
N PHE A 25 -4.11 7.95 -13.25
CA PHE A 25 -2.66 8.07 -13.31
C PHE A 25 -2.05 7.07 -12.33
N ARG A 26 -1.19 6.17 -12.82
CA ARG A 26 -0.44 5.27 -11.96
C ARG A 26 0.47 6.12 -11.09
N LYS A 27 0.44 5.89 -9.77
CA LYS A 27 1.35 6.59 -8.85
C LYS A 27 2.78 6.28 -9.29
N TYR A 28 3.53 7.32 -9.66
CA TYR A 28 4.94 7.17 -9.97
C TYR A 28 5.65 6.60 -8.74
N ILE A 29 6.47 5.58 -8.95
CA ILE A 29 7.31 5.00 -7.91
C ILE A 29 8.38 6.04 -7.59
N ARG A 30 8.19 6.77 -6.49
CA ARG A 30 9.19 7.66 -5.91
C ARG A 30 9.78 6.99 -4.67
N SER A 31 10.95 7.45 -4.24
CA SER A 31 11.52 7.01 -2.97
C SER A 31 10.58 7.43 -1.83
N ASN A 32 9.87 6.46 -1.25
CA ASN A 32 8.92 6.69 -0.16
C ASN A 32 9.60 6.74 1.21
N ILE A 33 10.94 6.63 1.25
CA ILE A 33 11.70 6.46 2.48
C ILE A 33 11.62 7.68 3.42
N GLU A 34 11.50 8.88 2.85
CA GLU A 34 11.29 10.11 3.60
C GLU A 34 9.89 10.19 4.24
N GLY A 35 8.95 9.36 3.79
CA GLY A 35 7.64 9.17 4.43
C GLY A 35 7.77 8.58 5.85
N ILE A 36 8.89 7.93 6.19
CA ILE A 36 9.22 7.58 7.56
C ILE A 36 9.73 8.84 8.26
N THR A 37 8.81 9.53 8.92
CA THR A 37 9.08 10.82 9.57
C THR A 37 9.90 10.67 10.86
N ARG A 38 10.66 11.72 11.22
CA ARG A 38 11.45 11.75 12.46
C ARG A 38 10.62 11.49 13.74
N PRO A 39 9.38 12.00 13.88
CA PRO A 39 8.51 11.64 15.01
C PRO A 39 8.19 10.15 15.09
N SER A 40 7.96 9.46 13.97
CA SER A 40 7.72 8.00 13.95
C SER A 40 8.93 7.22 14.45
N ILE A 41 10.13 7.58 14.01
CA ILE A 41 11.38 6.99 14.47
C ILE A 41 11.57 7.24 15.97
N ARG A 42 11.29 8.45 16.46
CA ARG A 42 11.32 8.75 17.90
C ARG A 42 10.38 7.84 18.68
N ARG A 43 9.14 7.65 18.24
CA ARG A 43 8.18 6.78 18.94
C ARG A 43 8.67 5.33 19.05
N LEU A 44 9.27 4.80 17.98
CA LEU A 44 9.89 3.47 18.00
C LEU A 44 11.07 3.40 18.99
N ALA A 45 11.98 4.37 18.92
CA ALA A 45 13.13 4.43 19.81
C ALA A 45 12.72 4.58 21.29
N ARG A 46 11.69 5.38 21.58
CA ARG A 46 11.14 5.51 22.94
C ARG A 46 10.57 4.19 23.44
N ARG A 47 9.85 3.44 22.61
CA ARG A 47 9.36 2.10 22.96
C ARG A 47 10.51 1.14 23.28
N GLY A 48 11.65 1.31 22.60
CA GLY A 48 12.88 0.58 22.89
C GLY A 48 13.70 1.11 24.08
N GLY A 49 13.21 2.08 24.86
CA GLY A 49 13.92 2.63 26.02
C GLY A 49 15.02 3.65 25.71
N VAL A 50 15.12 4.13 24.47
CA VAL A 50 16.17 5.08 24.06
C VAL A 50 15.86 6.48 24.61
N VAL A 51 16.79 7.06 25.38
CA VAL A 51 16.62 8.36 26.06
C VAL A 51 17.06 9.57 25.22
N ARG A 52 18.14 9.46 24.43
CA ARG A 52 18.64 10.53 23.56
C ARG A 52 18.98 9.96 22.19
N ILE A 53 18.72 10.74 21.12
CA ILE A 53 18.93 10.32 19.73
C ILE A 53 19.71 11.41 18.99
N LYS A 54 20.86 11.06 18.43
CA LYS A 54 21.66 11.95 17.57
C LYS A 54 20.95 12.20 16.23
N ARG A 55 21.21 13.35 15.59
CA ARG A 55 20.59 13.72 14.30
C ARG A 55 20.87 12.71 13.18
N ASP A 56 22.07 12.15 13.11
CA ASP A 56 22.49 11.29 12.00
C ASP A 56 21.74 9.95 11.98
N ILE A 57 21.27 9.50 13.15
CA ILE A 57 20.52 8.25 13.33
C ILE A 57 19.19 8.24 12.56
N TYR A 58 18.60 9.40 12.26
CA TYR A 58 17.35 9.44 11.48
C TYR A 58 17.55 8.97 10.03
N ALA A 59 18.69 9.28 9.42
CA ALA A 59 19.02 8.81 8.08
C ALA A 59 19.39 7.32 8.11
N GLU A 60 20.19 6.91 9.09
CA GLU A 60 20.62 5.52 9.25
C GLU A 60 19.46 4.56 9.43
N ILE A 61 18.52 4.87 10.33
CA ILE A 61 17.35 4.02 10.60
C ILE A 61 16.51 3.81 9.34
N ARG A 62 16.45 4.81 8.45
CA ARG A 62 15.72 4.67 7.19
C ARG A 62 16.37 3.65 6.26
N VAL A 63 17.70 3.66 6.15
CA VAL A 63 18.45 2.66 5.40
C VAL A 63 18.19 1.27 5.97
N VAL A 64 18.35 1.11 7.29
CA VAL A 64 18.12 -0.17 7.98
C VAL A 64 16.69 -0.70 7.79
N ILE A 65 15.68 0.16 7.88
CA ILE A 65 14.28 -0.25 7.65
C ILE A 65 14.08 -0.70 6.20
N LYS A 66 14.65 0.01 5.24
CA LYS A 66 14.56 -0.36 3.82
C LYS A 66 15.22 -1.70 3.57
N ASP A 67 16.41 -1.91 4.10
CA ASP A 67 17.17 -3.16 3.90
C ASP A 67 16.41 -4.34 4.51
N ARG A 68 15.92 -4.18 5.74
CA ARG A 68 15.11 -5.21 6.41
C ARG A 68 13.86 -5.59 5.61
N LEU A 69 13.14 -4.60 5.07
CA LEU A 69 11.97 -4.85 4.24
C LEU A 69 12.33 -5.50 2.90
N THR A 70 13.47 -5.11 2.32
CA THR A 70 13.96 -5.72 1.08
C THR A 70 14.25 -7.19 1.29
N ASP A 71 14.86 -7.58 2.41
CA ASP A 71 15.11 -8.98 2.74
C ASP A 71 13.81 -9.78 2.92
N ILE A 72 12.83 -9.23 3.65
CA ILE A 72 11.53 -9.89 3.81
C ILE A 72 10.86 -10.08 2.44
N LEU A 73 10.84 -9.03 1.61
CA LEU A 73 10.22 -9.10 0.29
C LEU A 73 10.92 -10.08 -0.65
N ARG A 74 12.24 -10.21 -0.60
CA ARG A 74 12.98 -11.25 -1.34
C ARG A 74 12.48 -12.65 -0.97
N HIS A 75 12.31 -12.93 0.32
CA HIS A 75 11.78 -14.22 0.77
C HIS A 75 10.33 -14.44 0.28
N VAL A 76 9.47 -13.43 0.39
CA VAL A 76 8.09 -13.50 -0.08
C VAL A 76 8.02 -13.78 -1.58
N VAL A 77 8.82 -13.09 -2.40
CA VAL A 77 8.86 -13.32 -3.86
C VAL A 77 9.33 -14.73 -4.17
N ASN A 78 10.38 -15.23 -3.50
CA ASN A 78 10.84 -16.61 -3.70
C ASN A 78 9.76 -17.66 -3.37
N ILE A 79 8.91 -17.41 -2.36
CA ILE A 79 7.78 -18.28 -2.03
C ILE A 79 6.70 -18.23 -3.12
N MET A 80 6.44 -17.06 -3.69
CA MET A 80 5.50 -16.92 -4.80
C MET A 80 5.99 -17.64 -6.05
N ASP A 81 7.27 -17.46 -6.39
CA ASP A 81 7.89 -18.08 -7.57
C ASP A 81 7.90 -19.60 -7.45
N SER A 82 8.28 -20.13 -6.28
CA SER A 82 8.33 -21.59 -6.02
C SER A 82 6.96 -22.27 -5.98
N ALA A 83 5.89 -21.54 -5.65
CA ALA A 83 4.53 -22.07 -5.68
C ALA A 83 3.94 -22.15 -7.10
N THR A 84 4.67 -21.70 -8.12
CA THR A 84 4.20 -21.69 -9.51
C THR A 84 4.20 -23.11 -10.06
N THR A 85 3.03 -23.74 -10.07
CA THR A 85 2.74 -24.90 -10.93
C THR A 85 2.88 -24.43 -12.39
N PRO A 86 3.32 -25.25 -13.37
CA PRO A 86 3.60 -24.81 -14.75
C PRO A 86 2.51 -23.97 -15.44
N ASN A 87 1.27 -24.02 -14.96
CA ASN A 87 0.12 -23.27 -15.49
C ASN A 87 -0.54 -22.29 -14.50
N HIS A 88 0.06 -22.00 -13.33
CA HIS A 88 -0.56 -21.12 -12.31
C HIS A 88 0.46 -20.18 -11.64
N GLU A 89 0.71 -19.03 -12.27
CA GLU A 89 1.51 -17.95 -11.71
C GLU A 89 0.64 -17.02 -10.84
N ARG A 90 0.98 -16.90 -9.55
CA ARG A 90 0.29 -15.99 -8.63
C ARG A 90 0.89 -14.58 -8.75
N LYS A 91 0.04 -13.57 -8.97
CA LYS A 91 0.46 -12.15 -9.07
C LYS A 91 0.15 -11.31 -7.84
N VAL A 92 -0.56 -11.90 -6.88
CA VAL A 92 -1.05 -11.22 -5.66
C VAL A 92 -0.35 -11.83 -4.47
N VAL A 93 0.36 -10.99 -3.70
CA VAL A 93 0.92 -11.37 -2.41
C VAL A 93 -0.23 -11.49 -1.41
N THR A 94 -0.35 -12.64 -0.76
CA THR A 94 -1.33 -12.87 0.32
C THR A 94 -0.69 -12.72 1.70
N THR A 95 -1.51 -12.54 2.74
CA THR A 95 -1.04 -12.50 4.13
C THR A 95 -0.23 -13.75 4.50
N ARG A 96 -0.69 -14.91 4.03
CA ARG A 96 -0.04 -16.21 4.25
C ARG A 96 1.39 -16.27 3.71
N ASP A 97 1.64 -15.68 2.54
CA ASP A 97 2.99 -15.65 1.95
C ASP A 97 3.96 -14.87 2.87
N VAL A 98 3.48 -13.77 3.47
CA VAL A 98 4.26 -12.95 4.42
C VAL A 98 4.49 -13.68 5.73
N VAL A 99 3.46 -14.30 6.31
CA VAL A 99 3.58 -15.08 7.55
C VAL A 99 4.53 -16.25 7.37
N PHE A 100 4.43 -16.97 6.25
CA PHE A 100 5.32 -18.07 5.93
C PHE A 100 6.78 -17.60 5.75
N ALA A 101 7.00 -16.50 5.04
CA ALA A 101 8.33 -15.89 4.91
C ALA A 101 8.93 -15.55 6.28
N LEU A 102 8.15 -14.89 7.13
CA LEU A 102 8.58 -14.47 8.46
C LEU A 102 8.87 -15.66 9.38
N ASN A 103 8.06 -16.73 9.33
CA ASN A 103 8.31 -17.98 10.05
C ASN A 103 9.63 -18.63 9.62
N ARG A 104 9.90 -18.69 8.32
CA ARG A 104 11.16 -19.22 7.78
C ARG A 104 12.38 -18.41 8.23
N MET A 105 12.23 -17.11 8.47
CA MET A 105 13.27 -16.24 9.02
C MET A 105 13.39 -16.31 10.57
N GLY A 106 12.61 -17.14 11.24
CA GLY A 106 12.58 -17.22 12.71
C GLY A 106 11.93 -16.01 13.40
N LYS A 107 11.06 -15.28 12.69
CA LYS A 107 10.35 -14.10 13.20
C LYS A 107 8.84 -14.28 13.09
N THR A 108 8.31 -15.28 13.81
CA THR A 108 6.89 -15.63 13.75
C THR A 108 5.97 -14.48 14.11
N LEU A 109 4.96 -14.28 13.29
CA LEU A 109 3.93 -13.26 13.43
C LEU A 109 2.57 -13.92 13.67
N TYR A 110 1.92 -13.57 14.77
CA TYR A 110 0.61 -14.10 15.16
C TYR A 110 -0.51 -13.11 14.87
N GLY A 111 -1.75 -13.61 14.70
CA GLY A 111 -2.95 -12.77 14.55
C GLY A 111 -3.27 -12.34 13.12
N PHE A 112 -2.74 -13.03 12.11
CA PHE A 112 -2.94 -12.74 10.70
C PHE A 112 -3.26 -14.04 9.92
N ASP A 113 -4.30 -14.03 9.08
CA ASP A 113 -4.68 -15.09 8.10
C ASP A 113 -4.64 -14.54 6.68
#